data_AF-A0A6L6Y5Y8-F1
#
_entry.id   AF-A0A6L6Y5Y8-F1
#
_cell.length_a   1.000
_cell.length_b   1.000
_cell.length_c   1.000
_cell.angle_alpha   90.00
_cell.angle_beta   90.00
_cell.angle_gamma   90.00
#
_symmetry.space_group_name_H-M   'P 1'
#
loop_
_entity.id
_entity.type
_entity.pdbx_description
1 polymer ?
#
loop_
_entity_poly.entity_id
_entity_poly.type
_entity_poly.pdbx_seq_one_letter_code
_entity_poly.pdbx_strand_id
1 'polypeptide(L)'
;MKSVKCKSNGEKAPVAQAFTPEASLKRKIRSHFTQLGFQKGPDGTLVRPESGKESIRQLHSAQREERLRSSEQFISEFLPSAIPYFANGNEIDPTKIRLSLIKVSANSFESKLFRAASLTWSVPVSNGYGRRMRYLVWDRGHDRLAGIFALGDPVFNLSVRDNLIGWTSNDRSSRLVNILDAYVLGAVPPYNMLLGGKAIACLIRSREVYDDFLRNYGSTTGIISGKDKYAHLLAVTTSSSMGRSSLYNRLKLDSISYFEPIGYTVGWGHFHITDELFGEMREYLRLAEHPYADQHCFGEGSNWRLRTIKAALKQLGINQAVLRHGIQREVFFCQLAENAKEILATGRGTPDLSTLKTIDEISELARKRWIEPRALRQGYYKNWRRDDISLLIKGLKLDVITSKIA
;
A
#
# COMPACT_ATOMS: atom_id res chain seq x y z
N MET A 1 -62.17 43.25 37.86
CA MET A 1 -61.72 42.49 36.67
C MET A 1 -60.47 43.16 36.09
N LYS A 2 -59.27 42.64 36.37
CA LYS A 2 -58.03 43.02 35.69
C LYS A 2 -57.34 41.73 35.24
N SER A 3 -57.02 41.65 33.95
CA SER A 3 -56.54 40.46 33.27
C SER A 3 -55.09 40.15 33.63
N VAL A 4 -54.82 38.88 33.92
CA VAL A 4 -53.47 38.34 34.09
C VAL A 4 -53.03 37.83 32.71
N LYS A 5 -52.07 38.52 32.09
CA LYS A 5 -51.38 38.06 30.87
C LYS A 5 -50.37 36.99 31.25
N CYS A 6 -50.65 35.72 30.94
CA CYS A 6 -49.63 34.68 30.82
C CYS A 6 -48.74 35.00 29.60
N LYS A 7 -47.47 35.32 29.84
CA LYS A 7 -46.43 35.31 28.80
C LYS A 7 -45.95 33.87 28.63
N SER A 8 -46.27 33.25 27.51
CA SER A 8 -45.65 32.02 27.06
C SER A 8 -44.26 32.31 26.47
N ASN A 9 -43.20 32.03 27.23
CA ASN A 9 -41.86 31.91 26.66
C ASN A 9 -41.75 30.57 25.95
N GLY A 10 -42.10 30.54 24.67
CA GLY A 10 -41.74 29.45 23.78
C GLY A 10 -40.30 29.60 23.33
N GLU A 11 -39.36 28.94 24.00
CA GLU A 11 -38.06 28.63 23.41
C GLU A 11 -38.30 27.75 22.18
N LYS A 12 -38.25 28.35 20.99
CA LYS A 12 -38.25 27.61 19.74
C LYS A 12 -36.96 26.81 19.68
N ALA A 13 -37.07 25.48 19.75
CA ALA A 13 -35.99 24.58 19.38
C ALA A 13 -35.44 25.00 18.01
N PRO A 14 -34.10 25.04 17.82
CA PRO A 14 -33.52 25.49 16.58
C PRO A 14 -33.96 24.56 15.44
N VAL A 15 -34.78 25.09 14.53
CA VAL A 15 -35.20 24.41 13.32
C VAL A 15 -33.94 24.14 12.49
N ALA A 16 -33.54 22.88 12.37
CA ALA A 16 -32.40 22.49 11.56
C ALA A 16 -32.63 22.96 10.11
N GLN A 17 -31.79 23.87 9.62
CA GLN A 17 -31.81 24.27 8.21
C GLN A 17 -31.37 23.07 7.35
N ALA A 18 -32.33 22.30 6.85
CA ALA A 18 -32.11 21.01 6.22
C ALA A 18 -31.33 21.04 4.89
N PHE A 19 -31.00 22.24 4.40
CA PHE A 19 -30.45 22.50 3.06
C PHE A 19 -29.14 23.32 3.05
N THR A 20 -28.49 23.56 4.19
CA THR A 20 -27.16 24.20 4.15
C THR A 20 -26.13 23.24 3.52
N PRO A 21 -25.08 23.75 2.85
CA PRO A 21 -23.97 22.94 2.38
C PRO A 21 -23.39 22.04 3.48
N GLU A 22 -23.32 22.57 4.71
CA GLU A 22 -22.94 21.85 5.92
C GLU A 22 -23.87 20.66 6.22
N ALA A 23 -25.19 20.87 6.23
CA ALA A 23 -26.17 19.81 6.52
C ALA A 23 -26.16 18.71 5.46
N SER A 24 -25.99 19.08 4.19
CA SER A 24 -25.86 18.15 3.06
C SER A 24 -24.62 17.28 3.19
N LEU A 25 -23.45 17.89 3.42
CA LEU A 25 -22.18 17.18 3.60
C LEU A 25 -22.21 16.26 4.82
N LYS A 26 -22.76 16.72 5.96
CA LYS A 26 -22.98 15.88 7.15
C LYS A 26 -23.83 14.64 6.83
N ARG A 27 -24.90 14.79 6.03
CA ARG A 27 -25.77 13.68 5.65
C ARG A 27 -25.04 12.68 4.76
N LYS A 28 -24.27 13.15 3.77
CA LYS A 28 -23.46 12.31 2.90
C LYS A 28 -22.37 11.56 3.66
N ILE A 29 -21.62 12.24 4.54
CA ILE A 29 -20.60 11.61 5.39
C ILE A 29 -21.24 10.49 6.23
N ARG A 30 -22.38 10.76 6.89
CA ARG A 30 -23.08 9.74 7.69
C ARG A 30 -23.55 8.57 6.83
N SER A 31 -24.19 8.84 5.69
CA SER A 31 -24.67 7.79 4.78
C SER A 31 -23.52 6.90 4.30
N HIS A 32 -22.39 7.51 3.92
CA HIS A 32 -21.17 6.82 3.53
C HIS A 32 -20.63 5.91 4.63
N PHE A 33 -20.48 6.41 5.86
CA PHE A 33 -20.02 5.58 6.98
C PHE A 33 -20.99 4.46 7.36
N THR A 34 -22.30 4.70 7.27
CA THR A 34 -23.32 3.67 7.46
C THR A 34 -23.23 2.58 6.41
N GLN A 35 -23.02 2.93 5.13
CA GLN A 35 -22.81 1.96 4.04
C GLN A 35 -21.55 1.09 4.26
N LEU A 36 -20.51 1.67 4.86
CA LEU A 36 -19.29 0.94 5.24
C LEU A 36 -19.45 0.10 6.52
N GLY A 37 -20.63 0.08 7.12
CA GLY A 37 -20.97 -0.72 8.29
C GLY A 37 -20.57 -0.11 9.63
N PHE A 38 -20.21 1.18 9.69
CA PHE A 38 -19.97 1.83 10.99
C PHE A 38 -21.28 2.02 11.75
N GLN A 39 -21.25 1.75 13.06
CA GLN A 39 -22.36 1.93 13.97
C GLN A 39 -22.17 3.17 14.83
N LYS A 40 -23.27 3.78 15.27
CA LYS A 40 -23.21 4.93 16.17
C LYS A 40 -23.08 4.44 17.61
N GLY A 41 -21.99 4.82 18.28
CA GLY A 41 -21.77 4.59 19.70
C GLY A 41 -22.66 5.49 20.58
N PRO A 42 -22.69 5.25 21.90
CA PRO A 42 -23.56 5.95 22.85
C PRO A 42 -23.33 7.47 22.90
N ASP A 43 -22.09 7.91 22.67
CA ASP A 43 -21.66 9.31 22.62
C ASP A 43 -21.81 9.94 21.21
N GLY A 44 -22.41 9.21 20.28
CA GLY A 44 -22.55 9.62 18.90
C GLY A 44 -21.32 9.41 18.01
N THR A 45 -20.27 8.76 18.50
CA THR A 45 -19.12 8.34 17.69
C THR A 45 -19.51 7.28 16.68
N LEU A 46 -18.80 7.21 15.54
CA LEU A 46 -18.95 6.09 14.62
C LEU A 46 -17.88 5.04 14.96
N VAL A 47 -18.33 3.90 15.48
CA VAL A 47 -17.52 2.74 15.87
C VAL A 47 -17.76 1.62 14.88
N ARG A 48 -16.68 0.94 14.51
CA ARG A 48 -16.75 -0.15 13.54
C ARG A 48 -17.04 -1.50 14.25
N PRO A 49 -17.94 -2.35 13.71
CA PRO A 49 -18.05 -3.75 14.14
C PRO A 49 -16.81 -4.57 13.72
N GLU A 50 -16.52 -5.65 14.45
CA GLU A 50 -15.28 -6.44 14.35
C GLU A 50 -14.91 -6.96 12.94
N SER A 51 -13.62 -7.20 12.73
CA SER A 51 -12.96 -7.23 11.42
C SER A 51 -12.56 -8.62 10.93
N GLY A 52 -12.97 -8.98 9.71
CA GLY A 52 -12.41 -10.09 8.91
C GLY A 52 -11.78 -9.62 7.59
N LYS A 53 -10.98 -10.45 6.92
CA LYS A 53 -10.33 -10.09 5.63
C LYS A 53 -11.33 -9.68 4.55
N GLU A 54 -12.52 -10.27 4.52
CA GLU A 54 -13.56 -9.90 3.55
C GLU A 54 -14.11 -8.50 3.79
N SER A 55 -14.29 -8.10 5.05
CA SER A 55 -14.68 -6.72 5.39
C SER A 55 -13.64 -5.69 4.92
N ILE A 56 -12.35 -6.03 4.99
CA ILE A 56 -11.28 -5.17 4.46
C ILE A 56 -11.38 -5.05 2.94
N ARG A 57 -11.72 -6.14 2.23
CA ARG A 57 -11.92 -6.12 0.78
C ARG A 57 -13.13 -5.26 0.39
N GLN A 58 -14.24 -5.37 1.11
CA GLN A 58 -15.43 -4.53 0.91
C GLN A 58 -15.11 -3.05 1.11
N LEU A 59 -14.32 -2.70 2.14
CA LEU A 59 -13.89 -1.31 2.34
C LEU A 59 -13.05 -0.75 1.17
N HIS A 60 -12.37 -1.61 0.40
CA HIS A 60 -11.59 -1.23 -0.76
C HIS A 60 -12.32 -1.43 -2.10
N SER A 61 -13.53 -2.01 -2.12
CA SER A 61 -14.21 -2.38 -3.38
C SER A 61 -14.56 -1.14 -4.20
N ALA A 62 -15.13 -0.10 -3.56
CA ALA A 62 -15.48 1.15 -4.22
C ALA A 62 -14.26 1.81 -4.89
N GLN A 63 -13.13 1.90 -4.18
CA GLN A 63 -11.88 2.44 -4.72
C GLN A 63 -11.30 1.58 -5.85
N ARG A 64 -11.45 0.26 -5.75
CA ARG A 64 -11.01 -0.65 -6.80
C ARG A 64 -11.84 -0.47 -8.06
N GLU A 65 -13.16 -0.38 -7.93
CA GLU A 65 -14.06 -0.13 -9.07
C GLU A 65 -13.77 1.21 -9.74
N GLU A 66 -13.59 2.28 -8.96
CA GLU A 66 -13.21 3.60 -9.47
C GLU A 66 -11.89 3.54 -10.25
N ARG A 67 -10.89 2.83 -9.73
CA ARG A 67 -9.62 2.60 -10.43
C ARG A 67 -9.78 1.81 -11.72
N LEU A 68 -10.66 0.80 -11.73
CA LEU A 68 -10.93 0.00 -12.93
C LEU A 68 -11.63 0.84 -14.00
N ARG A 69 -12.65 1.62 -13.62
CA ARG A 69 -13.35 2.55 -14.53
C ARG A 69 -12.38 3.57 -15.12
N SER A 70 -11.57 4.22 -14.28
CA SER A 70 -10.54 5.16 -14.76
C SER A 70 -9.40 4.52 -15.56
N SER A 71 -9.28 3.19 -15.54
CA SER A 71 -8.29 2.45 -16.33
C SER A 71 -8.90 1.71 -17.51
N GLU A 72 -10.19 1.89 -17.80
CA GLU A 72 -10.90 1.11 -18.82
C GLU A 72 -10.27 1.23 -20.21
N GLN A 73 -10.03 2.47 -20.67
CA GLN A 73 -9.35 2.73 -21.94
C GLN A 73 -7.94 2.12 -21.98
N PHE A 74 -7.18 2.25 -20.88
CA PHE A 74 -5.85 1.65 -20.80
C PHE A 74 -5.91 0.12 -20.88
N ILE A 75 -6.89 -0.49 -20.23
CA ILE A 75 -7.08 -1.95 -20.24
C ILE A 75 -7.45 -2.41 -21.65
N SER A 76 -8.39 -1.75 -22.32
CA SER A 76 -8.82 -2.16 -23.67
C SER A 76 -7.69 -2.04 -24.71
N GLU A 77 -6.91 -0.96 -24.64
CA GLU A 77 -5.82 -0.71 -25.60
C GLU A 77 -4.58 -1.57 -25.35
N PHE A 78 -4.15 -1.70 -24.09
CA PHE A 78 -2.84 -2.30 -23.78
C PHE A 78 -2.91 -3.76 -23.35
N LEU A 79 -3.97 -4.21 -22.67
CA LEU A 79 -4.02 -5.56 -22.10
C LEU A 79 -3.83 -6.67 -23.16
N PRO A 80 -4.40 -6.61 -24.38
CA PRO A 80 -4.17 -7.61 -25.40
C PRO A 80 -2.67 -7.79 -25.75
N SER A 81 -1.91 -6.69 -25.79
CA SER A 81 -0.46 -6.72 -26.01
C SER A 81 0.34 -7.18 -24.79
N ALA A 82 -0.22 -7.07 -23.59
CA ALA A 82 0.42 -7.46 -22.33
C ALA A 82 0.25 -8.95 -22.00
N ILE A 83 -0.89 -9.56 -22.38
CA ILE A 83 -1.23 -10.96 -22.09
C ILE A 83 -0.10 -11.95 -22.45
N PRO A 84 0.57 -11.84 -23.61
CA PRO A 84 1.64 -12.77 -23.99
C PRO A 84 2.79 -12.87 -22.98
N TYR A 85 3.03 -11.82 -22.19
CA TYR A 85 4.09 -11.77 -21.19
C TYR A 85 3.68 -12.38 -19.84
N PHE A 86 2.40 -12.69 -19.64
CA PHE A 86 1.94 -13.50 -18.52
C PHE A 86 2.04 -14.98 -18.87
N ALA A 87 2.38 -15.79 -17.87
CA ALA A 87 2.61 -17.20 -18.10
C ALA A 87 1.32 -18.02 -18.11
N ASN A 88 1.29 -19.05 -18.96
CA ASN A 88 0.40 -20.18 -18.75
C ASN A 88 0.95 -21.11 -17.66
N GLY A 89 0.08 -21.82 -16.97
CA GLY A 89 0.48 -22.78 -15.95
C GLY A 89 1.37 -23.91 -16.46
N ASN A 90 0.98 -24.47 -17.61
CA ASN A 90 1.58 -25.66 -18.19
C ASN A 90 2.92 -25.42 -18.91
N GLU A 91 3.29 -24.17 -19.19
CA GLU A 91 4.62 -23.84 -19.75
C GLU A 91 5.70 -23.65 -18.68
N ILE A 92 5.32 -23.56 -17.39
CA ILE A 92 6.27 -23.34 -16.30
C ILE A 92 6.82 -24.67 -15.78
N ASP A 93 8.12 -24.87 -16.00
CA ASP A 93 8.95 -25.84 -15.29
C ASP A 93 9.55 -25.17 -14.04
N PRO A 94 9.06 -25.51 -12.83
CA PRO A 94 9.50 -24.88 -11.59
C PRO A 94 11.02 -24.98 -11.36
N THR A 95 11.67 -26.01 -11.90
CA THR A 95 13.11 -26.23 -11.72
C THR A 95 13.95 -25.28 -12.58
N LYS A 96 13.38 -24.70 -13.63
CA LYS A 96 14.08 -23.78 -14.56
C LYS A 96 13.89 -22.31 -14.24
N ILE A 97 13.04 -21.98 -13.27
CA ILE A 97 12.76 -20.59 -12.87
C ILE A 97 14.05 -19.87 -12.50
N ARG A 98 14.31 -18.74 -13.16
CA ARG A 98 15.45 -17.87 -12.92
C ARG A 98 15.00 -16.42 -12.89
N LEU A 99 14.73 -15.93 -11.67
CA LEU A 99 14.23 -14.58 -11.46
C LEU A 99 15.33 -13.55 -11.73
N SER A 100 14.93 -12.43 -12.31
CA SER A 100 15.75 -11.26 -12.58
C SER A 100 14.92 -10.00 -12.41
N LEU A 101 15.57 -8.84 -12.30
CA LEU A 101 14.89 -7.56 -12.13
C LEU A 101 15.04 -6.70 -13.38
N ILE A 102 13.91 -6.22 -13.89
CA ILE A 102 13.86 -5.19 -14.93
C ILE A 102 13.38 -3.90 -14.28
N LYS A 103 14.26 -2.90 -14.23
CA LYS A 103 13.93 -1.58 -13.69
C LYS A 103 12.93 -0.89 -14.61
N VAL A 104 11.84 -0.39 -14.03
CA VAL A 104 10.77 0.28 -14.77
C VAL A 104 11.12 1.75 -14.96
N SER A 105 11.27 2.16 -16.21
CA SER A 105 11.44 3.57 -16.61
C SER A 105 10.09 4.25 -16.85
N ALA A 106 10.01 5.57 -16.67
CA ALA A 106 8.78 6.32 -16.96
C ALA A 106 8.41 6.21 -18.45
N ASN A 107 7.10 6.19 -18.75
CA ASN A 107 6.54 6.14 -20.11
C ASN A 107 7.02 4.96 -21.00
N SER A 108 7.54 3.91 -20.37
CA SER A 108 8.04 2.71 -21.05
C SER A 108 6.97 1.61 -21.19
N PHE A 109 7.28 0.58 -21.98
CA PHE A 109 6.47 -0.64 -22.05
C PHE A 109 6.39 -1.31 -20.67
N GLU A 110 7.50 -1.35 -19.94
CA GLU A 110 7.60 -1.94 -18.60
C GLU A 110 6.70 -1.20 -17.60
N SER A 111 6.56 0.12 -17.74
CA SER A 111 5.65 0.91 -16.90
C SER A 111 4.19 0.56 -17.16
N LYS A 112 3.81 0.33 -18.43
CA LYS A 112 2.47 -0.13 -18.79
C LYS A 112 2.24 -1.56 -18.30
N LEU A 113 3.20 -2.46 -18.46
CA LEU A 113 3.12 -3.84 -17.97
C LEU A 113 3.03 -3.91 -16.44
N PHE A 114 3.81 -3.09 -15.72
CA PHE A 114 3.72 -2.94 -14.27
C PHE A 114 2.30 -2.48 -13.85
N ARG A 115 1.74 -1.49 -14.56
CA ARG A 115 0.36 -1.02 -14.31
C ARG A 115 -0.64 -2.15 -14.52
N ALA A 116 -0.56 -2.87 -15.65
CA ALA A 116 -1.46 -3.99 -15.95
C ALA A 116 -1.39 -5.08 -14.88
N ALA A 117 -0.18 -5.50 -14.48
CA ALA A 117 0.01 -6.49 -13.43
C ALA A 117 -0.57 -6.03 -12.08
N SER A 118 -0.41 -4.76 -11.71
CA SER A 118 -0.96 -4.21 -10.46
C SER A 118 -2.49 -4.22 -10.39
N LEU A 119 -3.18 -4.21 -11.54
CA LEU A 119 -4.65 -4.26 -11.61
C LEU A 119 -5.23 -5.64 -11.29
N THR A 120 -4.39 -6.69 -11.29
CA THR A 120 -4.80 -8.05 -10.88
C THR A 120 -5.03 -8.17 -9.37
N TRP A 121 -4.58 -7.19 -8.58
CA TRP A 121 -4.65 -7.26 -7.12
C TRP A 121 -5.88 -6.58 -6.55
N SER A 122 -6.35 -7.08 -5.41
CA SER A 122 -7.57 -6.58 -4.75
C SER A 122 -7.38 -5.22 -4.06
N VAL A 123 -6.15 -4.81 -3.75
CA VAL A 123 -5.85 -3.55 -3.09
C VAL A 123 -5.19 -2.59 -4.08
N PRO A 124 -5.83 -1.44 -4.39
CA PRO A 124 -5.28 -0.44 -5.30
C PRO A 124 -3.87 0.05 -4.91
N VAL A 125 -2.98 0.15 -5.89
CA VAL A 125 -1.62 0.67 -5.70
C VAL A 125 -1.60 2.19 -5.80
N SER A 126 -1.19 2.92 -4.77
CA SER A 126 -1.11 4.38 -4.84
C SER A 126 0.00 4.86 -5.79
N ASN A 127 -0.27 5.92 -6.55
CA ASN A 127 0.71 6.51 -7.47
C ASN A 127 1.84 7.24 -6.72
N GLY A 128 1.56 7.78 -5.53
CA GLY A 128 2.50 8.38 -4.56
C GLY A 128 3.50 9.38 -5.14
N TYR A 129 4.35 9.96 -4.28
CA TYR A 129 5.33 10.97 -4.66
C TYR A 129 6.66 10.70 -3.95
N GLY A 130 7.75 11.30 -4.46
CA GLY A 130 9.09 11.17 -3.89
C GLY A 130 9.94 10.07 -4.54
N ARG A 131 10.87 9.47 -3.79
CA ARG A 131 11.76 8.41 -4.28
C ARG A 131 10.92 7.21 -4.70
N ARG A 132 11.16 6.70 -5.91
CA ARG A 132 10.46 5.54 -6.47
C ARG A 132 11.43 4.62 -7.18
N MET A 133 11.36 3.34 -6.86
CA MET A 133 12.07 2.28 -7.57
C MET A 133 11.05 1.19 -7.86
N ARG A 134 10.78 0.93 -9.13
CA ARG A 134 9.78 -0.03 -9.58
C ARG A 134 10.47 -1.10 -10.41
N TYR A 135 10.11 -2.35 -10.17
CA TYR A 135 10.71 -3.50 -10.82
C TYR A 135 9.63 -4.43 -11.32
N LEU A 136 9.81 -4.88 -12.56
CA LEU A 136 9.24 -6.15 -13.00
C LEU A 136 10.19 -7.25 -12.53
N VAL A 137 9.64 -8.31 -11.97
CA VAL A 137 10.37 -9.54 -11.70
C VAL A 137 10.14 -10.47 -12.88
N TRP A 138 11.21 -10.73 -13.63
CA TRP A 138 11.17 -11.51 -14.86
C TRP A 138 11.76 -12.89 -14.64
N ASP A 139 11.05 -13.93 -15.07
CA ASP A 139 11.60 -15.28 -15.14
C ASP A 139 12.31 -15.48 -16.48
N ARG A 140 13.65 -15.46 -16.44
CA ARG A 140 14.50 -15.71 -17.61
C ARG A 140 14.41 -17.15 -18.11
N GLY A 141 13.97 -18.09 -17.29
CA GLY A 141 13.83 -19.49 -17.68
C GLY A 141 12.68 -19.74 -18.67
N HIS A 142 11.65 -18.89 -18.63
CA HIS A 142 10.44 -19.03 -19.45
C HIS A 142 10.10 -17.78 -20.25
N ASP A 143 10.85 -16.70 -20.05
CA ASP A 143 10.61 -15.38 -20.63
C ASP A 143 9.21 -14.85 -20.32
N ARG A 144 8.89 -14.80 -19.02
CA ARG A 144 7.57 -14.39 -18.51
C ARG A 144 7.69 -13.50 -17.28
N LEU A 145 6.68 -12.66 -17.09
CA LEU A 145 6.50 -11.87 -15.89
C LEU A 145 6.17 -12.78 -14.69
N ALA A 146 7.06 -12.83 -13.71
CA ALA A 146 6.86 -13.58 -12.46
C ALA A 146 6.13 -12.76 -11.39
N GLY A 147 6.33 -11.43 -11.40
CA GLY A 147 5.62 -10.52 -10.53
C GLY A 147 6.20 -9.11 -10.57
N ILE A 148 5.84 -8.31 -9.57
CA ILE A 148 6.25 -6.92 -9.49
C ILE A 148 6.52 -6.53 -8.04
N PHE A 149 7.44 -5.60 -7.85
CA PHE A 149 7.53 -4.86 -6.59
C PHE A 149 7.95 -3.41 -6.82
N ALA A 150 7.64 -2.57 -5.84
CA ALA A 150 8.06 -1.20 -5.84
C ALA A 150 8.37 -0.70 -4.45
N LEU A 151 9.47 0.04 -4.37
CA LEU A 151 9.97 0.72 -3.19
C LEU A 151 9.74 2.21 -3.35
N GLY A 152 9.38 2.89 -2.27
CA GLY A 152 9.28 4.33 -2.28
C GLY A 152 9.40 4.95 -0.91
N ASP A 153 9.24 6.28 -0.84
CA ASP A 153 9.37 6.98 0.44
C ASP A 153 8.49 6.38 1.52
N PRO A 154 9.05 6.12 2.71
CA PRO A 154 8.34 5.40 3.75
C PRO A 154 7.28 6.27 4.42
N VAL A 155 6.28 5.62 5.01
CA VAL A 155 5.30 6.29 5.86
C VAL A 155 6.03 7.08 6.95
N PHE A 156 5.82 8.40 6.97
CA PHE A 156 6.54 9.28 7.89
C PHE A 156 6.27 8.88 9.34
N ASN A 157 5.00 8.79 9.76
CA ASN A 157 4.63 8.42 11.13
C ASN A 157 4.34 6.92 11.25
N LEU A 158 5.36 6.13 11.59
CA LEU A 158 5.24 4.68 11.82
C LEU A 158 5.87 4.32 13.17
N SER A 159 5.05 4.39 14.23
CA SER A 159 5.53 4.24 15.62
C SER A 159 6.25 2.93 15.90
N VAL A 160 5.78 1.81 15.34
CA VAL A 160 6.43 0.50 15.54
C VAL A 160 7.86 0.45 15.01
N ARG A 161 8.13 1.13 13.89
CA ARG A 161 9.50 1.28 13.35
C ARG A 161 10.31 2.21 14.23
N ASP A 162 9.74 3.35 14.58
CA ASP A 162 10.44 4.36 15.38
C ASP A 162 10.86 3.79 16.75
N ASN A 163 9.97 3.02 17.40
CA ASN A 163 10.24 2.33 18.66
C ASN A 163 11.32 1.24 18.53
N LEU A 164 11.31 0.48 17.43
CA LEU A 164 12.33 -0.55 17.18
C LEU A 164 13.73 0.07 17.06
N ILE A 165 13.85 1.22 16.39
CA ILE A 165 15.13 1.88 16.14
C ILE A 165 15.54 2.77 17.32
N GLY A 166 14.58 3.22 18.14
CA GLY A 166 14.80 4.21 19.20
C GLY A 166 14.76 5.65 18.69
N TRP A 167 13.98 5.93 17.65
CA TRP A 167 13.89 7.27 17.04
C TRP A 167 12.94 8.20 17.79
N THR A 168 13.41 9.44 18.00
CA THR A 168 12.55 10.59 18.25
C THR A 168 12.02 11.19 16.94
N SER A 169 11.13 12.17 17.03
CA SER A 169 10.66 12.92 15.85
C SER A 169 11.79 13.61 15.07
N ASN A 170 12.83 14.08 15.75
CA ASN A 170 13.99 14.72 15.12
C ASN A 170 14.86 13.69 14.40
N ASP A 171 15.12 12.55 15.05
CA ASP A 171 15.87 11.45 14.46
C ASP A 171 15.21 10.96 13.18
N ARG A 172 13.90 10.72 13.25
CA ARG A 172 13.09 10.33 12.10
C ARG A 172 13.20 11.33 10.96
N SER A 173 13.00 12.62 11.24
CA SER A 173 13.11 13.67 10.20
C SER A 173 14.48 13.65 9.50
N SER A 174 15.55 13.38 10.25
CA SER A 174 16.92 13.36 9.72
C SER A 174 17.30 12.06 9.00
N ARG A 175 16.88 10.89 9.51
CA ARG A 175 17.42 9.57 9.11
C ARG A 175 16.44 8.71 8.30
N LEU A 176 15.19 9.14 8.10
CA LEU A 176 14.21 8.44 7.25
C LEU A 176 14.67 8.30 5.79
N VAL A 177 15.60 9.14 5.34
CA VAL A 177 16.25 9.03 4.03
C VAL A 177 16.98 7.68 3.83
N ASN A 178 17.30 6.95 4.89
CA ASN A 178 17.97 5.65 4.79
C ASN A 178 17.00 4.45 4.72
N ILE A 179 15.68 4.71 4.63
CA ILE A 179 14.64 3.69 4.60
C ILE A 179 13.72 3.92 3.39
N LEU A 180 13.21 2.83 2.82
CA LEU A 180 12.09 2.84 1.86
C LEU A 180 10.96 1.91 2.35
N ASP A 181 9.74 2.14 1.87
CA ASP A 181 8.63 1.20 2.01
C ASP A 181 8.43 0.38 0.74
N ALA A 182 8.29 -0.94 0.86
CA ALA A 182 7.73 -1.78 -0.19
C ALA A 182 6.21 -1.65 -0.19
N TYR A 183 5.69 -0.82 -1.09
CA TYR A 183 4.27 -0.49 -1.21
C TYR A 183 3.54 -1.31 -2.29
N VAL A 184 4.32 -1.99 -3.16
CA VAL A 184 3.86 -3.01 -4.11
C VAL A 184 4.79 -4.19 -3.95
N LEU A 185 4.25 -5.39 -3.74
CA LEU A 185 5.06 -6.59 -3.63
C LEU A 185 4.17 -7.82 -3.86
N GLY A 186 4.46 -8.58 -4.90
CA GLY A 186 3.73 -9.82 -5.13
C GLY A 186 4.07 -10.50 -6.44
N ALA A 187 3.80 -11.79 -6.49
CA ALA A 187 3.84 -12.59 -7.70
C ALA A 187 2.51 -12.48 -8.46
N VAL A 188 2.58 -12.57 -9.79
CA VAL A 188 1.40 -12.76 -10.62
C VAL A 188 1.17 -14.27 -10.85
N PRO A 189 -0.05 -14.70 -11.19
CA PRO A 189 -0.28 -16.08 -11.61
C PRO A 189 0.57 -16.51 -12.81
N PRO A 190 1.00 -17.78 -12.86
CA PRO A 190 0.80 -18.84 -11.88
C PRO A 190 1.84 -18.82 -10.74
N TYR A 191 2.84 -17.93 -10.77
CA TYR A 191 3.93 -17.89 -9.79
C TYR A 191 3.46 -17.67 -8.35
N ASN A 192 2.38 -16.92 -8.15
CA ASN A 192 1.78 -16.77 -6.81
C ASN A 192 1.28 -18.09 -6.21
N MET A 193 0.82 -19.03 -7.04
CA MET A 193 0.39 -20.38 -6.65
C MET A 193 1.59 -21.25 -6.22
N LEU A 194 2.77 -20.92 -6.73
CA LEU A 194 4.06 -21.56 -6.46
C LEU A 194 4.84 -20.90 -5.31
N LEU A 195 4.21 -20.07 -4.48
CA LEU A 195 4.88 -19.27 -3.44
C LEU A 195 5.93 -18.28 -3.99
N GLY A 196 5.87 -17.95 -5.29
CA GLY A 196 6.79 -17.00 -5.92
C GLY A 196 6.77 -15.62 -5.27
N GLY A 197 5.67 -15.23 -4.61
CA GLY A 197 5.63 -13.99 -3.84
C GLY A 197 6.66 -13.94 -2.70
N LYS A 198 7.02 -15.10 -2.11
CA LYS A 198 8.08 -15.17 -1.09
C LYS A 198 9.46 -14.94 -1.71
N ALA A 199 9.71 -15.51 -2.88
CA ALA A 199 10.94 -15.28 -3.63
C ALA A 199 11.08 -13.79 -3.97
N ILE A 200 10.01 -13.18 -4.50
CA ILE A 200 9.96 -11.75 -4.82
C ILE A 200 10.20 -10.87 -3.59
N ALA A 201 9.63 -11.22 -2.43
CA ALA A 201 9.91 -10.51 -1.19
C ALA A 201 11.41 -10.54 -0.87
N CYS A 202 12.05 -11.71 -0.98
CA CYS A 202 13.48 -11.84 -0.71
C CYS A 202 14.36 -11.03 -1.68
N LEU A 203 13.96 -10.85 -2.95
CA LEU A 203 14.72 -10.07 -3.94
C LEU A 203 14.93 -8.59 -3.55
N ILE A 204 14.11 -8.05 -2.64
CA ILE A 204 14.28 -6.67 -2.13
C ILE A 204 15.62 -6.51 -1.40
N ARG A 205 16.08 -7.57 -0.72
CA ARG A 205 17.35 -7.60 0.01
C ARG A 205 18.50 -8.10 -0.87
N SER A 206 18.47 -7.78 -2.16
CA SER A 206 19.56 -8.11 -3.10
C SER A 206 20.60 -7.00 -3.17
N ARG A 207 21.83 -7.37 -3.53
CA ARG A 207 22.91 -6.42 -3.78
C ARG A 207 22.54 -5.38 -4.85
N GLU A 208 21.90 -5.84 -5.90
CA GLU A 208 21.51 -5.04 -7.06
C GLU A 208 20.49 -3.96 -6.69
N VAL A 209 19.54 -4.25 -5.80
CA VAL A 209 18.57 -3.27 -5.28
C VAL A 209 19.27 -2.22 -4.40
N TYR A 210 20.21 -2.63 -3.56
CA TYR A 210 21.03 -1.69 -2.77
C TYR A 210 21.83 -0.75 -3.67
N ASP A 211 22.51 -1.31 -4.67
CA ASP A 211 23.34 -0.52 -5.60
C ASP A 211 22.50 0.40 -6.48
N ASP A 212 21.32 -0.05 -6.92
CA ASP A 212 20.37 0.80 -7.62
C ASP A 212 19.95 1.98 -6.74
N PHE A 213 19.65 1.75 -5.47
CA PHE A 213 19.31 2.85 -4.56
C PHE A 213 20.45 3.85 -4.46
N LEU A 214 21.67 3.36 -4.23
CA LEU A 214 22.85 4.21 -4.07
C LEU A 214 23.12 5.03 -5.33
N ARG A 215 22.97 4.44 -6.52
CA ARG A 215 23.11 5.16 -7.81
C ARG A 215 22.10 6.29 -7.97
N ASN A 216 20.83 6.07 -7.60
CA ASN A 216 19.78 7.05 -7.85
C ASN A 216 19.61 8.08 -6.72
N TYR A 217 19.96 7.71 -5.48
CA TYR A 217 19.62 8.48 -4.28
C TYR A 217 20.77 8.63 -3.28
N GLY A 218 21.91 7.96 -3.50
CA GLY A 218 23.01 7.88 -2.54
C GLY A 218 23.71 9.21 -2.28
N SER A 219 23.68 10.13 -3.23
CA SER A 219 24.11 11.52 -3.06
C SER A 219 22.99 12.42 -3.58
N THR A 220 22.15 12.91 -2.66
CA THR A 220 21.05 13.81 -3.03
C THR A 220 20.99 15.01 -2.10
N THR A 221 20.92 16.21 -2.67
CA THR A 221 20.61 17.43 -1.93
C THR A 221 19.11 17.48 -1.67
N GLY A 222 18.69 17.51 -0.41
CA GLY A 222 17.26 17.52 -0.08
C GLY A 222 16.60 18.82 -0.52
N ILE A 223 15.62 18.77 -1.44
CA ILE A 223 14.99 19.95 -2.06
C ILE A 223 14.48 20.96 -1.01
N ILE A 224 13.85 20.48 0.07
CA ILE A 224 13.31 21.33 1.13
C ILE A 224 14.42 21.80 2.09
N SER A 225 15.37 20.92 2.41
CA SER A 225 16.37 21.18 3.43
C SER A 225 17.62 21.92 2.92
N GLY A 226 17.87 21.92 1.62
CA GLY A 226 19.10 22.42 0.98
C GLY A 226 20.39 21.66 1.35
N LYS A 227 20.32 20.65 2.21
CA LYS A 227 21.46 19.88 2.70
C LYS A 227 21.77 18.67 1.83
N ASP A 228 23.05 18.44 1.56
CA ASP A 228 23.54 17.20 0.99
C ASP A 228 23.30 16.04 1.96
N LYS A 229 22.68 14.98 1.44
CA LYS A 229 22.42 13.75 2.17
C LYS A 229 23.14 12.62 1.48
N TYR A 230 23.99 11.95 2.24
CA TYR A 230 24.55 10.66 1.88
C TYR A 230 23.61 9.59 2.39
N ALA A 231 22.84 9.01 1.48
CA ALA A 231 21.81 8.05 1.81
C ALA A 231 22.28 6.63 1.50
N HIS A 232 22.10 5.73 2.45
CA HIS A 232 22.26 4.29 2.23
C HIS A 232 20.92 3.61 2.44
N LEU A 233 20.57 2.62 1.61
CA LEU A 233 19.37 1.82 1.85
C LEU A 233 19.67 0.83 2.98
N LEU A 234 19.42 1.25 4.22
CA LEU A 234 19.71 0.45 5.43
C LEU A 234 18.59 -0.54 5.72
N ALA A 235 17.35 -0.15 5.40
CA ALA A 235 16.20 -1.02 5.59
C ALA A 235 15.06 -0.75 4.60
N VAL A 236 14.24 -1.76 4.39
CA VAL A 236 12.93 -1.65 3.75
C VAL A 236 11.85 -2.07 4.72
N THR A 237 10.85 -1.23 4.93
CA THR A 237 9.64 -1.59 5.69
C THR A 237 8.51 -1.99 4.75
N THR A 238 7.60 -2.83 5.23
CA THR A 238 6.35 -3.12 4.51
C THR A 238 5.25 -3.43 5.50
N SER A 239 4.00 -3.24 5.09
CA SER A 239 2.85 -3.62 5.89
C SER A 239 1.96 -4.57 5.12
N SER A 240 1.33 -5.50 5.82
CA SER A 240 0.30 -6.36 5.25
C SER A 240 -0.87 -5.53 4.69
N SER A 241 -1.36 -5.84 3.50
CA SER A 241 -2.52 -5.14 2.93
C SER A 241 -3.84 -5.48 3.63
N MET A 242 -4.00 -6.73 4.09
CA MET A 242 -5.23 -7.30 4.68
C MET A 242 -5.04 -7.84 6.12
N GLY A 243 -4.24 -7.17 6.96
CA GLY A 243 -4.10 -7.51 8.39
C GLY A 243 -2.93 -8.44 8.73
N ARG A 244 -3.11 -9.76 8.70
CA ARG A 244 -1.99 -10.71 8.85
C ARG A 244 -1.67 -11.36 7.50
N SER A 245 -0.41 -11.28 7.08
CA SER A 245 0.04 -11.80 5.77
C SER A 245 0.93 -13.03 5.94
N SER A 246 0.54 -14.15 5.35
CA SER A 246 1.38 -15.35 5.30
C SER A 246 2.57 -15.22 4.34
N LEU A 247 2.57 -14.19 3.48
CA LEU A 247 3.63 -13.92 2.52
C LEU A 247 4.97 -13.68 3.22
N TYR A 248 4.96 -12.85 4.26
CA TYR A 248 6.17 -12.45 5.00
C TYR A 248 6.55 -13.41 6.11
N ASN A 249 5.75 -14.45 6.36
CA ASN A 249 6.04 -15.44 7.38
C ASN A 249 7.18 -16.38 6.95
N ARG A 250 8.18 -16.51 7.83
CA ARG A 250 9.32 -17.44 7.68
C ARG A 250 10.10 -17.21 6.39
N LEU A 251 10.30 -15.95 6.00
CA LEU A 251 11.17 -15.55 4.89
C LEU A 251 12.64 -15.69 5.30
N LYS A 252 13.10 -16.94 5.41
CA LYS A 252 14.46 -17.29 5.79
C LYS A 252 15.11 -18.10 4.66
N LEU A 253 16.21 -17.61 4.10
CA LEU A 253 17.03 -18.31 3.10
C LEU A 253 18.46 -18.35 3.63
N ASP A 254 19.12 -19.51 3.54
CA ASP A 254 20.51 -19.68 3.98
C ASP A 254 20.77 -19.13 5.40
N SER A 255 19.89 -19.49 6.33
CA SER A 255 19.91 -19.02 7.72
C SER A 255 19.71 -17.50 7.96
N ILE A 256 19.58 -16.69 6.92
CA ILE A 256 19.30 -15.25 7.00
C ILE A 256 17.79 -14.97 6.92
N SER A 257 17.30 -14.15 7.86
CA SER A 257 15.93 -13.64 7.84
C SER A 257 15.83 -12.40 6.95
N TYR A 258 14.87 -12.38 6.02
CA TYR A 258 14.69 -11.28 5.07
C TYR A 258 13.66 -10.26 5.53
N PHE A 259 12.61 -10.69 6.22
CA PHE A 259 11.60 -9.81 6.82
C PHE A 259 11.21 -10.33 8.19
N GLU A 260 11.32 -9.46 9.19
CA GLU A 260 10.96 -9.75 10.57
C GLU A 260 9.72 -8.94 10.97
N PRO A 261 8.72 -9.54 11.64
CA PRO A 261 7.59 -8.79 12.17
C PRO A 261 8.04 -7.88 13.31
N ILE A 262 7.64 -6.61 13.27
CA ILE A 262 8.03 -5.58 14.26
C ILE A 262 6.84 -5.00 15.02
N GLY A 263 5.64 -5.56 14.81
CA GLY A 263 4.41 -5.16 15.48
C GLY A 263 3.29 -4.78 14.52
N TYR A 264 2.29 -4.09 15.04
CA TYR A 264 1.06 -3.75 14.31
C TYR A 264 0.81 -2.24 14.29
N THR A 265 0.28 -1.75 13.18
CA THR A 265 -0.26 -0.39 13.12
C THR A 265 -1.56 -0.28 13.91
N VAL A 266 -1.91 0.94 14.36
CA VAL A 266 -3.13 1.19 15.15
C VAL A 266 -4.38 1.43 14.29
N GLY A 267 -4.23 1.44 12.96
CA GLY A 267 -5.33 1.57 12.01
C GLY A 267 -5.93 2.97 11.91
N TRP A 268 -5.09 4.00 11.76
CA TRP A 268 -5.51 5.37 11.40
C TRP A 268 -5.28 5.64 9.92
N GLY A 269 -6.24 6.26 9.25
CA GLY A 269 -6.09 6.65 7.85
C GLY A 269 -7.39 7.11 7.20
N HIS A 270 -7.28 7.51 5.93
CA HIS A 270 -8.40 8.06 5.15
C HIS A 270 -8.80 7.18 3.96
N PHE A 271 -8.33 5.93 3.87
CA PHE A 271 -8.62 5.11 2.67
C PHE A 271 -10.11 4.80 2.52
N HIS A 272 -10.91 4.90 3.57
CA HIS A 272 -12.35 4.70 3.46
C HIS A 272 -13.06 5.96 2.95
N ILE A 273 -12.38 7.09 2.77
CA ILE A 273 -12.95 8.34 2.22
C ILE A 273 -12.70 8.36 0.71
N THR A 274 -13.76 8.31 -0.09
CA THR A 274 -13.71 8.37 -1.56
C THR A 274 -13.18 9.71 -2.06
N ASP A 275 -12.73 9.76 -3.32
CA ASP A 275 -12.27 11.01 -3.93
C ASP A 275 -13.40 12.03 -4.10
N GLU A 276 -14.61 11.57 -4.41
CA GLU A 276 -15.83 12.38 -4.42
C GLU A 276 -16.09 13.04 -3.05
N LEU A 277 -16.17 12.23 -1.98
CA LEU A 277 -16.43 12.74 -0.64
C LEU A 277 -15.32 13.69 -0.15
N PHE A 278 -14.07 13.39 -0.53
CA PHE A 278 -12.94 14.27 -0.25
C PHE A 278 -13.04 15.60 -1.02
N GLY A 279 -13.48 15.58 -2.28
CA GLY A 279 -13.74 16.77 -3.08
C GLY A 279 -14.78 17.67 -2.44
N GLU A 280 -15.87 17.10 -1.93
CA GLU A 280 -16.90 17.85 -1.22
C GLU A 280 -16.42 18.44 0.11
N MET A 281 -15.59 17.70 0.86
CA MET A 281 -14.93 18.23 2.06
C MET A 281 -14.03 19.43 1.73
N ARG A 282 -13.30 19.39 0.61
CA ARG A 282 -12.49 20.51 0.14
C ARG A 282 -13.33 21.71 -0.26
N GLU A 283 -14.42 21.49 -0.98
CA GLU A 283 -15.32 22.57 -1.38
C GLU A 283 -15.94 23.25 -0.16
N TYR A 284 -16.37 22.47 0.84
CA TYR A 284 -16.85 23.01 2.11
C TYR A 284 -15.79 23.86 2.83
N LEU A 285 -14.53 23.40 2.88
CA LEU A 285 -13.43 24.17 3.45
C LEU A 285 -13.13 25.44 2.64
N ARG A 286 -13.28 25.40 1.30
CA ARG A 286 -13.09 26.56 0.42
C ARG A 286 -14.15 27.62 0.67
N LEU A 287 -15.42 27.21 0.80
CA LEU A 287 -16.52 28.11 1.17
C LEU A 287 -16.34 28.73 2.57
N ALA A 288 -15.60 28.07 3.45
CA ALA A 288 -15.22 28.57 4.77
C ALA A 288 -13.87 29.31 4.79
N GLU A 289 -13.28 29.59 3.62
CA GLU A 289 -11.98 30.25 3.44
C GLU A 289 -10.84 29.58 4.25
N HIS A 290 -10.92 28.27 4.46
CA HIS A 290 -9.96 27.55 5.28
C HIS A 290 -8.68 27.23 4.49
N PRO A 291 -7.46 27.54 5.01
CA PRO A 291 -6.19 27.36 4.30
C PRO A 291 -5.95 25.96 3.70
N TYR A 292 -6.30 24.90 4.44
CA TYR A 292 -6.19 23.50 3.97
C TYR A 292 -7.11 23.10 2.80
N ALA A 293 -8.00 23.98 2.33
CA ALA A 293 -8.80 23.71 1.13
C ALA A 293 -7.89 23.55 -0.11
N ASP A 294 -6.86 24.39 -0.21
CA ASP A 294 -6.05 24.53 -1.42
C ASP A 294 -4.53 24.52 -1.19
N GLN A 295 -4.06 24.53 0.06
CA GLN A 295 -2.63 24.33 0.38
C GLN A 295 -2.22 22.86 0.22
N HIS A 296 -1.67 22.53 -0.97
CA HIS A 296 -1.11 21.22 -1.28
C HIS A 296 0.17 21.32 -2.15
N CYS A 297 1.04 22.28 -1.83
CA CYS A 297 2.28 22.49 -2.57
C CYS A 297 3.36 21.45 -2.20
N PHE A 298 4.30 21.23 -3.14
CA PHE A 298 5.49 20.44 -2.87
C PHE A 298 6.24 21.03 -1.67
N GLY A 299 6.47 20.22 -0.62
CA GLY A 299 7.10 20.68 0.63
C GLY A 299 6.19 20.67 1.85
N GLU A 300 4.86 20.67 1.67
CA GLU A 300 3.90 20.70 2.79
C GLU A 300 3.65 19.30 3.41
N GLY A 301 4.32 18.27 2.89
CA GLY A 301 4.31 16.91 3.41
C GLY A 301 3.14 16.04 2.89
N SER A 302 3.39 14.73 2.78
CA SER A 302 2.48 13.74 2.20
C SER A 302 1.16 13.54 2.95
N ASN A 303 1.00 14.16 4.12
CA ASN A 303 -0.17 14.02 4.99
C ASN A 303 -1.28 15.04 4.71
N TRP A 304 -1.17 15.83 3.64
CA TRP A 304 -2.10 16.92 3.31
C TRP A 304 -3.56 16.45 3.27
N ARG A 305 -3.85 15.34 2.57
CA ARG A 305 -5.22 14.80 2.46
C ARG A 305 -5.81 14.50 3.83
N LEU A 306 -5.05 13.88 4.72
CA LEU A 306 -5.52 13.60 6.08
C LEU A 306 -5.72 14.89 6.88
N ARG A 307 -4.84 15.89 6.73
CA ARG A 307 -4.99 17.20 7.40
C ARG A 307 -6.24 17.92 6.93
N THR A 308 -6.49 17.97 5.62
CA THR A 308 -7.70 18.53 5.02
C THR A 308 -8.95 17.82 5.53
N ILE A 309 -8.97 16.48 5.55
CA ILE A 309 -10.10 15.72 6.11
C ILE A 309 -10.32 16.03 7.60
N LYS A 310 -9.25 16.05 8.40
CA LYS A 310 -9.34 16.40 9.82
C LYS A 310 -9.89 17.81 10.05
N ALA A 311 -9.50 18.77 9.21
CA ALA A 311 -10.00 20.13 9.27
C ALA A 311 -11.49 20.20 8.95
N ALA A 312 -11.92 19.54 7.87
CA ALA A 312 -13.35 19.46 7.50
C ALA A 312 -14.17 18.79 8.60
N LEU A 313 -13.75 17.63 9.12
CA LEU A 313 -14.43 16.94 10.21
C LEU A 313 -14.55 17.81 11.46
N LYS A 314 -13.50 18.56 11.80
CA LYS A 314 -13.49 19.49 12.95
C LYS A 314 -14.53 20.61 12.76
N GLN A 315 -14.56 21.28 11.61
CA GLN A 315 -15.55 22.34 11.35
C GLN A 315 -16.99 21.80 11.30
N LEU A 316 -17.18 20.58 10.78
CA LEU A 316 -18.48 19.90 10.78
C LEU A 316 -18.87 19.38 12.19
N GLY A 317 -18.02 19.47 13.20
CA GLY A 317 -18.31 18.90 14.53
C GLY A 317 -18.45 17.37 14.51
N ILE A 318 -17.80 16.70 13.56
CA ILE A 318 -17.75 15.23 13.47
C ILE A 318 -16.50 14.74 14.19
N ASN A 319 -16.67 13.76 15.09
CA ASN A 319 -15.56 13.20 15.84
C ASN A 319 -14.52 12.56 14.89
N GLN A 320 -13.25 12.97 14.99
CA GLN A 320 -12.16 12.45 14.15
C GLN A 320 -11.84 10.96 14.39
N ALA A 321 -12.40 10.34 15.44
CA ALA A 321 -12.33 8.90 15.68
C ALA A 321 -12.81 8.07 14.48
N VAL A 322 -13.63 8.64 13.59
CA VAL A 322 -14.01 8.00 12.31
C VAL A 322 -12.82 7.64 11.42
N LEU A 323 -11.69 8.33 11.57
CA LEU A 323 -10.45 8.04 10.86
C LEU A 323 -9.70 6.82 11.42
N ARG A 324 -10.07 6.36 12.63
CA ARG A 324 -9.56 5.13 13.23
C ARG A 324 -10.37 3.94 12.70
N HIS A 325 -10.03 3.51 11.49
CA HIS A 325 -10.67 2.38 10.82
C HIS A 325 -10.36 1.02 11.49
N GLY A 326 -9.43 0.96 12.44
CA GLY A 326 -9.14 -0.21 13.27
C GLY A 326 -8.46 -1.38 12.54
N ILE A 327 -8.18 -1.23 11.24
CA ILE A 327 -7.40 -2.24 10.48
C ILE A 327 -5.95 -2.15 10.94
N GLN A 328 -5.61 -3.03 11.86
CA GLN A 328 -4.24 -3.27 12.26
C GLN A 328 -3.54 -4.04 11.15
N ARG A 329 -2.44 -3.47 10.66
CA ARG A 329 -1.57 -4.10 9.66
C ARG A 329 -0.29 -4.50 10.34
N GLU A 330 0.08 -5.77 10.23
CA GLU A 330 1.38 -6.26 10.67
C GLU A 330 2.47 -5.58 9.82
N VAL A 331 3.49 -5.06 10.50
CA VAL A 331 4.61 -4.34 9.90
C VAL A 331 5.83 -5.24 9.96
N PHE A 332 6.57 -5.27 8.86
CA PHE A 332 7.77 -6.04 8.72
C PHE A 332 8.95 -5.13 8.40
N PHE A 333 10.12 -5.53 8.90
CA PHE A 333 11.39 -4.85 8.69
C PHE A 333 12.36 -5.77 7.96
N CYS A 334 12.85 -5.31 6.82
CA CYS A 334 13.89 -5.96 6.04
C CYS A 334 15.18 -5.17 6.21
N GLN A 335 16.20 -5.80 6.79
CA GLN A 335 17.48 -5.20 7.04
C GLN A 335 18.43 -5.48 5.86
N LEU A 336 19.05 -4.44 5.27
CA LEU A 336 19.97 -4.60 4.13
C LEU A 336 21.45 -4.57 4.50
N ALA A 337 21.81 -4.19 5.72
CA ALA A 337 23.17 -4.25 6.23
C ALA A 337 23.18 -4.82 7.65
N GLU A 338 24.18 -5.61 8.05
CA GLU A 338 24.20 -6.27 9.37
C GLU A 338 24.13 -5.25 10.53
N ASN A 339 24.80 -4.12 10.37
CA ASN A 339 24.81 -3.00 11.32
C ASN A 339 23.74 -1.92 11.02
N ALA A 340 22.74 -2.19 10.18
CA ALA A 340 21.78 -1.17 9.76
C ALA A 340 21.00 -0.55 10.94
N LYS A 341 20.55 -1.34 11.92
CA LYS A 341 19.83 -0.82 13.10
C LYS A 341 20.70 0.15 13.91
N GLU A 342 21.98 -0.17 14.08
CA GLU A 342 22.95 0.69 14.77
C GLU A 342 23.17 2.01 14.01
N ILE A 343 23.38 1.95 12.69
CA ILE A 343 23.55 3.14 11.86
C ILE A 343 22.26 3.98 11.86
N LEU A 344 21.09 3.35 11.79
CA LEU A 344 19.81 4.05 11.87
C LEU A 344 19.64 4.73 13.24
N ALA A 345 20.00 4.07 14.34
CA ALA A 345 19.88 4.62 15.69
C ALA A 345 20.85 5.79 15.90
N THR A 346 22.12 5.64 15.54
CA THR A 346 23.20 6.59 15.86
C THR A 346 23.45 7.65 14.78
N GLY A 347 23.07 7.36 13.54
CA GLY A 347 23.43 8.16 12.36
C GLY A 347 24.90 8.04 11.94
N ARG A 348 25.66 7.08 12.48
CA ARG A 348 27.10 6.91 12.23
C ARG A 348 27.40 5.48 11.77
N GLY A 349 28.48 5.33 11.01
CA GLY A 349 28.99 4.04 10.55
C GLY A 349 28.84 3.83 9.04
N THR A 350 29.47 2.75 8.56
CA THR A 350 29.43 2.34 7.15
C THR A 350 28.64 1.03 7.04
N PRO A 351 27.71 0.88 6.09
CA PRO A 351 26.90 -0.33 5.97
C PRO A 351 27.76 -1.58 5.75
N ASP A 352 27.59 -2.59 6.60
CA ASP A 352 28.14 -3.94 6.39
C ASP A 352 27.21 -4.76 5.49
N LEU A 353 27.66 -4.96 4.25
CA LEU A 353 26.89 -5.58 3.18
C LEU A 353 27.32 -7.03 2.92
N SER A 354 28.12 -7.62 3.81
CA SER A 354 28.71 -8.97 3.67
C SER A 354 27.68 -10.09 3.48
N THR A 355 26.47 -9.90 4.01
CA THR A 355 25.37 -10.88 3.94
C THR A 355 24.39 -10.60 2.82
N LEU A 356 24.58 -9.55 2.02
CA LEU A 356 23.76 -9.33 0.81
C LEU A 356 24.12 -10.35 -0.25
N LYS A 357 23.10 -11.01 -0.79
CA LYS A 357 23.24 -11.93 -1.91
C LYS A 357 22.79 -11.24 -3.20
N THR A 358 23.26 -11.76 -4.32
CA THR A 358 22.80 -11.37 -5.66
C THR A 358 21.36 -11.85 -5.91
N ILE A 359 20.70 -11.27 -6.90
CA ILE A 359 19.38 -11.72 -7.36
C ILE A 359 19.42 -13.21 -7.75
N ASP A 360 20.47 -13.65 -8.43
CA ASP A 360 20.59 -15.03 -8.92
C ASP A 360 20.71 -16.04 -7.77
N GLU A 361 21.52 -15.74 -6.75
CA GLU A 361 21.61 -16.57 -5.54
C GLU A 361 20.28 -16.63 -4.79
N ILE A 362 19.60 -15.49 -4.61
CA ILE A 362 18.29 -15.43 -3.94
C ILE A 362 17.25 -16.22 -4.74
N SER A 363 17.25 -16.07 -6.07
CA SER A 363 16.36 -16.80 -6.97
C SER A 363 16.55 -18.30 -6.81
N GLU A 364 17.80 -18.78 -6.81
CA GLU A 364 18.10 -20.20 -6.67
C GLU A 364 17.66 -20.75 -5.30
N LEU A 365 18.03 -20.06 -4.21
CA LEU A 365 17.67 -20.45 -2.85
C LEU A 365 16.15 -20.51 -2.67
N ALA A 366 15.43 -19.49 -3.16
CA ALA A 366 13.97 -19.43 -3.06
C ALA A 366 13.29 -20.49 -3.92
N ARG A 367 13.82 -20.77 -5.13
CA ARG A 367 13.32 -21.82 -6.02
C ARG A 367 13.39 -23.19 -5.35
N LYS A 368 14.58 -23.58 -4.88
CA LYS A 368 14.82 -24.86 -4.20
C LYS A 368 14.01 -25.01 -2.91
N ARG A 369 13.90 -23.93 -2.11
CA ARG A 369 13.24 -23.98 -0.80
C ARG A 369 11.72 -23.97 -0.88
N TRP A 370 11.13 -23.19 -1.79
CA TRP A 370 9.69 -22.92 -1.80
C TRP A 370 8.99 -23.34 -3.07
N ILE A 371 9.53 -22.99 -4.24
CA ILE A 371 8.81 -23.14 -5.51
C ILE A 371 8.75 -24.61 -5.93
N GLU A 372 9.90 -25.30 -6.03
CA GLU A 372 9.92 -26.71 -6.44
C GLU A 372 9.12 -27.61 -5.47
N PRO A 373 9.31 -27.51 -4.13
CA PRO A 373 8.53 -28.35 -3.22
C PRO A 373 7.04 -28.01 -3.22
N ARG A 374 6.65 -26.76 -3.54
CA ARG A 374 5.23 -26.40 -3.71
C ARG A 374 4.66 -27.04 -4.96
N ALA A 375 5.37 -26.98 -6.08
CA ALA A 375 4.93 -27.56 -7.35
C ALA A 375 4.77 -29.08 -7.27
N LEU A 376 5.68 -29.78 -6.59
CA LEU A 376 5.58 -31.23 -6.37
C LEU A 376 4.34 -31.62 -5.58
N ARG A 377 3.93 -30.80 -4.60
CA ARG A 377 2.76 -31.06 -3.76
C ARG A 377 1.44 -30.65 -4.41
N GLN A 378 1.46 -29.67 -5.31
CA GLN A 378 0.26 -28.98 -5.78
C GLN A 378 0.38 -28.70 -7.27
N GLY A 379 -0.33 -29.47 -8.10
CA GLY A 379 -0.30 -29.35 -9.56
C GLY A 379 -1.26 -28.34 -10.17
N TYR A 380 -2.20 -27.75 -9.38
CA TYR A 380 -3.27 -26.89 -9.91
C TYR A 380 -2.77 -25.66 -10.66
N TYR A 381 -1.54 -25.21 -10.39
CA TYR A 381 -0.93 -24.10 -11.11
C TYR A 381 -0.84 -24.37 -12.62
N LYS A 382 -0.74 -25.64 -13.04
CA LYS A 382 -0.66 -26.05 -14.45
C LYS A 382 -1.94 -25.74 -15.24
N ASN A 383 -3.07 -25.64 -14.55
CA ASN A 383 -4.37 -25.36 -15.16
C ASN A 383 -4.60 -23.87 -15.41
N TRP A 384 -3.74 -23.00 -14.87
CA TRP A 384 -3.83 -21.55 -15.08
C TRP A 384 -3.67 -21.20 -16.57
N ARG A 385 -4.57 -20.35 -17.08
CA ARG A 385 -4.45 -19.76 -18.42
C ARG A 385 -4.17 -18.28 -18.31
N ARG A 386 -3.21 -17.78 -19.09
CA ARG A 386 -2.86 -16.35 -19.09
C ARG A 386 -4.04 -15.44 -19.51
N ASP A 387 -4.98 -15.95 -20.29
CA ASP A 387 -6.18 -15.20 -20.72
C ASP A 387 -7.11 -14.87 -19.53
N ASP A 388 -7.03 -15.65 -18.45
CA ASP A 388 -7.77 -15.42 -17.21
C ASP A 388 -7.26 -14.19 -16.42
N ILE A 389 -6.14 -13.57 -16.82
CA ILE A 389 -5.70 -12.27 -16.28
C ILE A 389 -6.81 -11.21 -16.44
N SER A 390 -7.52 -11.24 -17.56
CA SER A 390 -8.65 -10.32 -17.80
C SER A 390 -9.78 -10.51 -16.78
N LEU A 391 -10.05 -11.76 -16.40
CA LEU A 391 -11.05 -12.12 -15.38
C LEU A 391 -10.62 -11.68 -13.98
N LEU A 392 -9.33 -11.84 -13.66
CA LEU A 392 -8.76 -11.35 -12.40
C LEU A 392 -8.84 -9.83 -12.28
N ILE A 393 -8.54 -9.09 -13.35
CA ILE A 393 -8.68 -7.63 -13.39
C ILE A 393 -10.14 -7.25 -13.17
N LYS A 394 -11.10 -7.98 -13.76
CA LYS A 394 -12.54 -7.80 -13.53
C LYS A 394 -13.00 -8.22 -12.12
N GLY A 395 -12.13 -8.85 -11.32
CA GLY A 395 -12.38 -9.14 -9.90
C GLY A 395 -12.89 -10.56 -9.61
N LEU A 396 -12.84 -11.49 -10.58
CA LEU A 396 -13.08 -12.90 -10.27
C LEU A 396 -11.99 -13.43 -9.34
N LYS A 397 -12.40 -14.23 -8.34
CA LYS A 397 -11.47 -14.84 -7.38
C LYS A 397 -10.66 -15.94 -8.08
N LEU A 398 -9.37 -16.04 -7.75
CA LEU A 398 -8.46 -17.03 -8.33
C LEU A 398 -8.98 -18.46 -8.16
N ASP A 399 -9.52 -18.77 -6.98
CA ASP A 399 -10.04 -20.10 -6.64
C ASP A 399 -11.19 -20.50 -7.58
N VAL A 400 -12.06 -19.54 -7.95
CA VAL A 400 -13.18 -19.72 -8.89
C VAL A 400 -12.71 -19.93 -10.32
N ILE A 401 -11.60 -19.28 -10.70
CA ILE A 401 -11.00 -19.44 -12.03
C ILE A 401 -10.37 -20.83 -12.13
N THR A 402 -9.61 -21.25 -11.12
CA THR A 402 -8.93 -22.55 -11.12
C THR A 402 -9.86 -23.73 -10.88
N SER A 403 -11.03 -23.52 -10.27
CA SER A 403 -12.03 -24.58 -10.02
C SER A 403 -12.92 -24.89 -11.23
N LYS A 404 -12.87 -24.10 -12.32
CA LYS A 404 -13.57 -24.40 -13.57
C LYS A 404 -13.00 -25.62 -14.32
N ILE A 405 -11.96 -26.26 -13.78
CA ILE A 405 -11.20 -27.36 -14.40
C ILE A 405 -10.97 -28.48 -13.36
N ALA A 406 -11.99 -28.81 -12.58
CA ALA A 406 -12.04 -30.04 -11.79
C ALA A 406 -13.00 -31.02 -12.45
#